data_AF-A0A1M3LGZ0-F1
#
_entry.id   AF-A0A1M3LGZ0-F1
#
_cell.length_a   1.000
_cell.length_b   1.000
_cell.length_c   1.000
_cell.angle_alpha   90.00
_cell.angle_beta   90.00
_cell.angle_gamma   90.00
#
_symmetry.space_group_name_H-M   'P 1'
#
loop_
_entity.id
_entity.type
_entity.pdbx_description
1 polymer ?
#
loop_
_entity_poly.entity_id
_entity_poly.type
_entity_poly.pdbx_seq_one_letter_code
_entity_poly.pdbx_strand_id
1 'polypeptide(L)'
;MTKVRRLAELRWPEAAGVDLLVVPVGSTEQHGPHLPLATDAIVAAAVAERLVAALVEDGVGAVLGPTVPYGASGEHEGFPGTVSIGHGALRALLVELVRSASAWAPRTLLVNGHGGNAPTLDAVVALLESEGRPTAWLPCGVRGADAHAGRAETSLLLQLRPDLVALDAAEPGAVEPIAGLLPRLRAEGVRAVAPNGVLGDPTGASAAEGAALLRAMVASATERARGFVG
;
A
#
# COMPACT_ATOMS: atom_id res chain seq x y z
N MET A 1 -0.46 5.07 -23.61
CA MET A 1 -0.13 5.02 -22.17
C MET A 1 1.18 5.75 -21.97
N THR A 2 1.17 6.78 -21.13
CA THR A 2 2.37 7.54 -20.76
C THR A 2 3.37 6.61 -20.08
N LYS A 3 4.63 6.58 -20.53
CA LYS A 3 5.65 5.70 -19.96
C LYS A 3 6.05 6.22 -18.58
N VAL A 4 5.75 5.45 -17.54
CA VAL A 4 6.13 5.78 -16.16
C VAL A 4 7.64 5.68 -16.01
N ARG A 5 8.25 6.73 -15.47
CA ARG A 5 9.68 6.74 -15.12
C ARG A 5 9.87 6.08 -13.75
N ARG A 6 10.71 5.06 -13.69
CA ARG A 6 11.04 4.32 -12.46
C ARG A 6 12.44 4.70 -11.99
N LEU A 7 12.58 5.13 -10.73
CA LEU A 7 13.86 5.60 -10.18
C LEU A 7 14.98 4.57 -10.38
N ALA A 8 14.68 3.28 -10.17
CA ALA A 8 15.63 2.18 -10.31
C ALA A 8 16.11 1.93 -11.76
N GLU A 9 15.43 2.51 -12.75
CA GLU A 9 15.80 2.42 -14.17
C GLU A 9 16.52 3.68 -14.68
N LEU A 10 16.60 4.73 -13.86
CA LEU A 10 17.27 5.98 -14.22
C LEU A 10 18.78 5.90 -13.95
N ARG A 11 19.55 6.55 -14.81
CA ARG A 11 20.92 6.99 -14.52
C ARG A 11 20.83 8.28 -13.72
N TRP A 12 21.75 8.51 -12.79
CA TRP A 12 21.66 9.66 -11.87
C TRP A 12 21.44 11.03 -12.55
N PRO A 13 21.99 11.36 -13.75
CA PRO A 13 21.70 12.65 -14.39
C PRO A 13 20.24 12.79 -14.83
N GLU A 14 19.57 11.69 -15.12
CA GLU A 14 18.15 11.69 -15.50
C GLU A 14 17.25 12.00 -14.31
N ALA A 15 17.71 11.78 -13.06
CA ALA A 15 16.98 12.15 -11.86
C ALA A 15 17.01 13.66 -11.57
N ALA A 16 17.80 14.44 -12.30
CA ALA A 16 17.75 15.90 -12.23
C ALA A 16 16.38 16.41 -12.69
N GLY A 17 15.79 17.34 -11.94
CA GLY A 17 14.48 17.92 -12.27
C GLY A 17 13.28 17.03 -11.95
N VAL A 18 13.44 16.03 -11.08
CA VAL A 18 12.28 15.32 -10.49
C VAL A 18 11.61 16.24 -9.48
N ASP A 19 10.31 16.47 -9.64
CA ASP A 19 9.50 17.29 -8.74
C ASP A 19 8.90 16.48 -7.59
N LEU A 20 8.61 15.21 -7.84
CA LEU A 20 7.91 14.33 -6.92
C LEU A 20 8.44 12.91 -6.98
N LEU A 21 8.89 12.38 -5.84
CA LEU A 21 9.14 10.96 -5.66
C LEU A 21 7.88 10.28 -5.11
N VAL A 22 7.35 9.28 -5.80
CA VAL A 22 6.22 8.47 -5.32
C VAL A 22 6.73 7.10 -4.89
N VAL A 23 6.60 6.74 -3.60
CA VAL A 23 7.13 5.49 -3.04
C VAL A 23 5.99 4.58 -2.60
N PRO A 24 5.82 3.40 -3.21
CA PRO A 24 4.88 2.41 -2.72
C PRO A 24 5.36 1.81 -1.40
N VAL A 25 4.48 1.67 -0.43
CA VAL A 25 4.74 1.07 0.88
C VAL A 25 3.70 -0.03 1.12
N GLY A 26 4.14 -1.28 1.16
CA GLY A 26 3.28 -2.44 1.41
C GLY A 26 3.59 -3.13 2.72
N SER A 27 3.40 -4.44 2.71
CA SER A 27 3.77 -5.39 3.76
C SER A 27 4.05 -6.74 3.12
N THR A 28 4.68 -7.63 3.89
CA THR A 28 4.81 -9.05 3.58
C THR A 28 4.11 -9.80 4.71
N GLU A 29 2.86 -10.19 4.47
CA GLU A 29 1.98 -10.76 5.49
C GLU A 29 0.94 -11.71 4.91
N GLN A 30 0.48 -12.64 5.74
CA GLN A 30 -0.59 -13.57 5.37
C GLN A 30 -1.81 -12.81 4.80
N HIS A 31 -2.43 -13.35 3.76
CA HIS A 31 -3.70 -12.85 3.21
C HIS A 31 -4.66 -14.02 2.96
N GLY A 32 -4.91 -14.80 4.01
CA GLY A 32 -5.65 -16.03 3.90
C GLY A 32 -4.89 -17.12 3.10
N PRO A 33 -5.54 -18.26 2.87
CA PRO A 33 -4.95 -19.37 2.12
C PRO A 33 -4.88 -19.12 0.60
N HIS A 34 -5.55 -18.10 0.06
CA HIS A 34 -5.75 -17.91 -1.39
C HIS A 34 -4.97 -16.75 -2.02
N LEU A 35 -4.47 -15.79 -1.24
CA LEU A 35 -3.73 -14.64 -1.76
C LEU A 35 -2.23 -14.68 -1.42
N PRO A 36 -1.38 -14.05 -2.23
CA PRO A 36 0.05 -14.00 -1.98
C PRO A 36 0.39 -13.13 -0.76
N LEU A 37 1.51 -13.44 -0.10
CA LEU A 37 2.05 -12.65 1.02
C LEU A 37 2.36 -11.19 0.67
N ALA A 38 2.53 -10.89 -0.63
CA ALA A 38 2.88 -9.57 -1.13
C ALA A 38 1.65 -8.75 -1.60
N THR A 39 0.43 -9.13 -1.20
CA THR A 39 -0.83 -8.48 -1.63
C THR A 39 -0.77 -6.96 -1.48
N ASP A 40 -0.40 -6.46 -0.31
CA ASP A 40 -0.27 -5.01 -0.05
C ASP A 40 0.75 -4.33 -0.97
N ALA A 41 1.91 -4.95 -1.14
CA ALA A 41 2.99 -4.41 -1.96
C ALA A 41 2.60 -4.37 -3.46
N ILE A 42 1.88 -5.39 -3.93
CA ILE A 42 1.35 -5.47 -5.31
C ILE A 42 0.32 -4.36 -5.53
N VAL A 43 -0.63 -4.20 -4.62
CA VAL A 43 -1.69 -3.18 -4.73
C VAL A 43 -1.08 -1.77 -4.66
N ALA A 44 -0.23 -1.50 -3.67
CA ALA A 44 0.45 -0.22 -3.53
C ALA A 44 1.25 0.16 -4.78
N ALA A 45 2.03 -0.77 -5.34
CA ALA A 45 2.80 -0.54 -6.55
C ALA A 45 1.90 -0.25 -7.75
N ALA A 46 0.80 -1.00 -7.90
CA ALA A 46 -0.14 -0.84 -9.01
C ALA A 46 -0.89 0.50 -8.97
N VAL A 47 -1.24 0.99 -7.77
CA VAL A 47 -1.85 2.31 -7.57
C VAL A 47 -0.82 3.41 -7.83
N ALA A 48 0.38 3.29 -7.25
CA ALA A 48 1.45 4.28 -7.42
C ALA A 48 1.88 4.45 -8.88
N GLU A 49 1.99 3.36 -9.63
CA GLU A 49 2.35 3.41 -11.06
C GLU A 49 1.31 4.18 -11.88
N ARG A 50 0.02 3.90 -11.66
CA ARG A 50 -1.08 4.59 -12.36
C ARG A 50 -1.22 6.03 -11.91
N LEU A 51 -0.96 6.32 -10.64
CA LEU A 51 -0.90 7.67 -10.11
C LEU A 51 0.22 8.49 -10.77
N VAL A 52 1.44 7.94 -10.85
CA VAL A 52 2.56 8.61 -11.52
C VAL A 52 2.24 8.87 -12.99
N ALA A 53 1.65 7.90 -13.70
CA ALA A 53 1.22 8.12 -15.09
C ALA A 53 0.26 9.30 -15.23
N ALA A 54 -0.75 9.40 -14.34
CA ALA A 54 -1.72 10.51 -14.36
C ALA A 54 -1.07 11.86 -14.02
N LEU A 55 -0.17 11.92 -13.04
CA LEU A 55 0.52 13.16 -12.66
C LEU A 55 1.46 13.66 -13.76
N VAL A 56 2.11 12.75 -14.49
CA VAL A 56 2.94 13.12 -15.65
C VAL A 56 2.09 13.69 -16.78
N GLU A 57 0.88 13.17 -16.99
CA GLU A 57 -0.07 13.74 -17.96
C GLU A 57 -0.50 15.17 -17.57
N ASP A 58 -0.52 15.48 -16.27
CA ASP A 58 -0.75 16.84 -15.74
C ASP A 58 0.52 17.72 -15.77
N GLY A 59 1.65 17.22 -16.29
CA GLY A 59 2.90 17.98 -16.41
C GLY A 59 3.80 17.94 -15.17
N VAL A 60 3.49 17.11 -14.17
CA VAL A 60 4.33 16.95 -12.97
C VAL A 60 5.52 16.04 -13.29
N GLY A 61 6.74 16.45 -12.92
CA GLY A 61 7.96 15.63 -13.02
C GLY A 61 8.01 14.50 -11.99
N ALA A 62 7.00 13.63 -11.96
CA ALA A 62 6.88 12.53 -11.00
C ALA A 62 7.67 11.28 -11.42
N VAL A 63 8.30 10.61 -10.45
CA VAL A 63 9.03 9.35 -10.62
C VAL A 63 8.55 8.32 -9.62
N LEU A 64 8.38 7.08 -10.07
CA LEU A 64 8.06 5.93 -9.22
C LEU A 64 9.33 5.39 -8.54
N GLY A 65 9.39 5.47 -7.22
CA GLY A 65 10.43 4.88 -6.40
C GLY A 65 10.29 3.35 -6.23
N PRO A 66 11.33 2.67 -5.71
CA PRO A 66 11.23 1.26 -5.35
C PRO A 66 10.15 1.02 -4.29
N THR A 67 9.39 -0.07 -4.44
CA THR A 67 8.43 -0.49 -3.42
C THR A 67 9.15 -0.90 -2.14
N VAL A 68 8.66 -0.43 -0.99
CA VAL A 68 9.02 -0.94 0.33
C VAL A 68 8.11 -2.15 0.63
N PRO A 69 8.63 -3.40 0.63
CA PRO A 69 7.80 -4.59 0.70
C PRO A 69 7.54 -5.08 2.13
N TYR A 70 8.09 -4.39 3.15
CA TYR A 70 7.94 -4.77 4.55
C TYR A 70 7.26 -3.64 5.33
N GLY A 71 6.35 -4.01 6.23
CA GLY A 71 5.55 -3.08 7.03
C GLY A 71 5.56 -3.40 8.51
N ALA A 72 4.68 -2.72 9.24
CA ALA A 72 4.32 -3.03 10.62
C ALA A 72 3.02 -3.85 10.61
N SER A 73 3.18 -5.16 10.80
CA SER A 73 2.19 -6.23 10.59
C SER A 73 2.32 -7.31 11.67
N GLY A 74 2.73 -6.89 12.88
CA GLY A 74 2.99 -7.78 14.01
C GLY A 74 1.77 -8.62 14.40
N GLU A 75 0.57 -8.10 14.17
CA GLU A 75 -0.70 -8.79 14.37
C GLU A 75 -0.87 -10.03 13.48
N HIS A 76 -0.09 -10.16 12.40
CA HIS A 76 -0.06 -11.32 11.49
C HIS A 76 1.07 -12.33 11.80
N GLU A 77 1.91 -12.11 12.82
CA GLU A 77 3.09 -12.96 13.15
C GLU A 77 2.74 -14.42 13.48
N GLY A 78 1.49 -14.69 13.86
CA GLY A 78 1.01 -16.05 14.12
C GLY A 78 0.99 -16.95 12.88
N PHE A 79 1.16 -16.39 11.67
CA PHE A 79 1.10 -17.10 10.40
C PHE A 79 2.47 -17.23 9.72
N PRO A 80 2.82 -18.41 9.20
CA PRO A 80 4.10 -18.61 8.52
C PRO A 80 4.18 -17.76 7.25
N GLY A 81 5.34 -17.12 7.04
CA GLY A 81 5.60 -16.26 5.88
C GLY A 81 5.42 -14.77 6.14
N THR A 82 4.70 -14.37 7.19
CA THR A 82 4.67 -12.97 7.63
C THR A 82 6.07 -12.50 8.05
N VAL A 83 6.51 -11.37 7.49
CA VAL A 83 7.77 -10.71 7.85
C VAL A 83 7.46 -9.26 8.22
N SER A 84 7.29 -9.03 9.52
CA SER A 84 7.10 -7.68 10.05
C SER A 84 8.41 -7.08 10.55
N ILE A 85 8.68 -5.83 10.17
CA ILE A 85 9.82 -5.07 10.70
C ILE A 85 9.42 -4.18 11.90
N GLY A 86 8.12 -4.10 12.19
CA GLY A 86 7.57 -3.29 13.27
C GLY A 86 7.66 -1.76 13.03
N HIS A 87 6.95 -1.01 13.86
CA HIS A 87 6.79 0.44 13.70
C HIS A 87 8.11 1.21 13.80
N GLY A 88 9.02 0.80 14.69
CA GLY A 88 10.29 1.49 14.91
C GLY A 88 11.23 1.42 13.70
N ALA A 89 11.42 0.23 13.14
CA ALA A 89 12.26 0.04 11.96
C ALA A 89 11.62 0.65 10.71
N LEU A 90 10.30 0.49 10.53
CA LEU A 90 9.58 1.12 9.42
C LEU A 90 9.72 2.65 9.46
N ARG A 91 9.56 3.26 10.65
CA ARG A 91 9.75 4.70 10.83
C ARG A 91 11.16 5.13 10.44
N ALA A 92 12.18 4.44 10.96
CA ALA A 92 13.57 4.77 10.66
C ALA A 92 13.86 4.66 9.16
N LEU A 93 13.40 3.58 8.51
CA LEU A 93 13.54 3.39 7.08
C LEU A 93 12.92 4.53 6.28
N LEU A 94 11.65 4.86 6.54
CA LEU A 94 10.93 5.87 5.76
C LEU A 94 11.47 7.29 6.00
N VAL A 95 11.83 7.62 7.25
CA VAL A 95 12.44 8.93 7.57
C VAL A 95 13.76 9.09 6.83
N GLU A 96 14.67 8.11 6.91
CA GLU A 96 15.98 8.20 6.26
C GLU A 96 15.86 8.17 4.72
N LEU A 97 14.92 7.37 4.19
CA LEU A 97 14.60 7.38 2.76
C LEU A 97 14.19 8.77 2.30
N VAL A 98 13.20 9.39 2.96
CA VAL A 98 12.72 10.71 2.53
C VAL A 98 13.77 11.79 2.76
N ARG A 99 14.50 11.77 3.89
CA ARG A 99 15.59 12.72 4.15
C ARG A 99 16.65 12.68 3.05
N SER A 100 17.03 11.49 2.61
CA SER A 100 17.96 11.29 1.50
C SER A 100 17.37 11.78 0.18
N ALA A 101 16.12 11.43 -0.11
CA ALA A 101 15.43 11.83 -1.34
C ALA A 101 15.22 13.34 -1.45
N SER A 102 14.99 14.05 -0.33
CA SER A 102 14.73 15.51 -0.38
C SER A 102 15.93 16.33 -0.84
N ALA A 103 17.12 15.73 -0.97
CA ALA A 103 18.28 16.38 -1.56
C ALA A 103 18.12 16.63 -3.08
N TRP A 104 17.22 15.90 -3.76
CA TRP A 104 17.05 15.98 -5.21
C TRP A 104 15.59 15.93 -5.69
N ALA A 105 14.65 15.46 -4.86
CA ALA A 105 13.21 15.54 -5.11
C ALA A 105 12.55 16.42 -4.04
N PRO A 106 11.96 17.58 -4.39
CA PRO A 106 11.46 18.54 -3.41
C PRO A 106 10.21 18.06 -2.65
N ARG A 107 9.50 17.03 -3.16
CA ARG A 107 8.33 16.44 -2.51
C ARG A 107 8.40 14.92 -2.55
N THR A 108 7.87 14.26 -1.52
CA THR A 108 7.68 12.80 -1.51
C THR A 108 6.25 12.42 -1.17
N LEU A 109 5.71 11.42 -1.88
CA LEU A 109 4.39 10.86 -1.66
C LEU A 109 4.48 9.36 -1.39
N LEU A 110 4.04 8.92 -0.22
CA LEU A 110 4.02 7.51 0.17
C LEU A 110 2.66 6.89 -0.18
N VAL A 111 2.63 5.84 -1.01
CA VAL A 111 1.38 5.16 -1.40
C VAL A 111 1.28 3.85 -0.62
N ASN A 112 0.38 3.79 0.35
CA ASN A 112 0.34 2.73 1.36
C ASN A 112 -0.70 1.66 1.04
N GLY A 113 -0.27 0.40 0.96
CA GLY A 113 -1.11 -0.78 0.77
C GLY A 113 -1.66 -1.38 2.05
N HIS A 114 -0.94 -1.25 3.18
CA HIS A 114 -1.22 -1.99 4.41
C HIS A 114 -1.77 -1.10 5.53
N GLY A 115 -2.91 -1.47 6.13
CA GLY A 115 -3.54 -0.72 7.20
C GLY A 115 -2.65 -0.51 8.44
N GLY A 116 -1.88 -1.53 8.84
CA GLY A 116 -1.01 -1.48 10.02
C GLY A 116 0.11 -0.43 9.95
N ASN A 117 0.47 0.01 8.75
CA ASN A 117 1.48 1.06 8.56
C ASN A 117 0.98 2.47 8.94
N ALA A 118 -0.34 2.70 8.99
CA ALA A 118 -0.92 4.05 9.07
C ALA A 118 -0.40 4.89 10.27
N PRO A 119 -0.36 4.38 11.52
CA PRO A 119 0.16 5.16 12.65
C PRO A 119 1.63 5.56 12.48
N THR A 120 2.44 4.71 11.82
CA THR A 120 3.83 5.04 11.50
C THR A 120 3.90 6.11 10.42
N LEU A 121 3.09 6.01 9.36
CA LEU A 121 3.07 6.99 8.28
C LEU A 121 2.66 8.38 8.78
N ASP A 122 1.66 8.47 9.66
CA ASP A 122 1.26 9.72 10.30
C ASP A 122 2.43 10.35 11.07
N ALA A 123 3.16 9.56 11.86
CA ALA A 123 4.32 10.03 12.61
C ALA A 123 5.52 10.41 11.72
N VAL A 124 5.71 9.70 10.60
CA VAL A 124 6.76 9.98 9.60
C VAL A 124 6.47 11.31 8.89
N VAL A 125 5.23 11.50 8.41
CA VAL A 125 4.82 12.73 7.74
C VAL A 125 4.97 13.93 8.67
N ALA A 126 4.42 13.86 9.89
CA ALA A 126 4.50 14.97 10.84
C ALA A 126 5.96 15.37 11.16
N LEU A 127 6.87 14.39 11.30
CA LEU A 127 8.30 14.66 11.52
C LEU A 127 8.93 15.35 10.30
N LEU A 128 8.73 14.81 9.10
CA LEU A 128 9.36 15.33 7.88
C LEU A 128 8.82 16.72 7.51
N GLU A 129 7.53 16.97 7.72
CA GLU A 129 6.94 18.31 7.58
C GLU A 129 7.61 19.31 8.55
N SER A 130 7.83 18.92 9.81
CA SER A 130 8.53 19.77 10.79
C SER A 130 10.00 20.06 10.40
N GLU A 131 10.60 19.21 9.57
CA GLU A 131 11.95 19.38 9.01
C GLU A 131 11.96 20.19 7.71
N GLY A 132 10.81 20.70 7.26
CA GLY A 132 10.69 21.41 5.99
C GLY A 132 10.85 20.50 4.77
N ARG A 133 10.46 19.22 4.89
CA ARG A 133 10.50 18.20 3.83
C ARG A 133 9.08 17.79 3.46
N PRO A 134 8.44 18.46 2.48
CA PRO A 134 7.05 18.19 2.11
C PRO A 134 6.83 16.71 1.80
N THR A 135 6.03 16.07 2.65
CA THR A 135 5.75 14.64 2.57
C THR A 135 4.27 14.41 2.82
N ALA A 136 3.63 13.55 2.05
CA ALA A 136 2.27 13.11 2.31
C ALA A 136 2.16 11.60 2.12
N TRP A 137 1.07 10.99 2.59
CA TRP A 137 0.78 9.59 2.32
C TRP A 137 -0.67 9.39 1.84
N LEU A 138 -0.89 8.36 1.02
CA LEU A 138 -2.19 8.01 0.45
C LEU A 138 -2.53 6.54 0.75
N PRO A 139 -3.74 6.23 1.25
CA PRO A 139 -4.17 4.85 1.44
C PRO A 139 -4.62 4.20 0.13
N CYS A 140 -4.34 2.91 -0.01
CA CYS A 140 -4.98 2.01 -0.99
C CYS A 140 -6.19 1.29 -0.36
N GLY A 141 -6.97 1.96 0.47
CA GLY A 141 -8.17 1.38 1.08
C GLY A 141 -9.41 1.57 0.21
N VAL A 142 -10.32 0.58 0.22
CA VAL A 142 -11.66 0.69 -0.37
C VAL A 142 -12.67 0.97 0.74
N ARG A 143 -13.41 2.07 0.63
CA ARG A 143 -14.41 2.44 1.64
C ARG A 143 -15.54 1.39 1.67
N GLY A 144 -15.82 0.85 2.86
CA GLY A 144 -16.88 -0.14 3.06
C GLY A 144 -16.52 -1.55 2.61
N ALA A 145 -15.25 -1.80 2.26
CA ALA A 145 -14.75 -3.14 2.05
C ALA A 145 -14.47 -3.86 3.38
N ASP A 146 -14.34 -5.17 3.28
CA ASP A 146 -13.81 -6.05 4.31
C ASP A 146 -12.42 -5.60 4.77
N ALA A 147 -12.00 -6.08 5.95
CA ALA A 147 -10.80 -5.58 6.59
C ALA A 147 -9.50 -6.20 6.06
N HIS A 148 -9.52 -7.50 5.73
CA HIS A 148 -8.30 -8.23 5.34
C HIS A 148 -8.60 -9.50 4.56
N ALA A 149 -7.92 -9.71 3.44
CA ALA A 149 -8.04 -10.85 2.53
C ALA A 149 -9.48 -11.16 2.05
N GLY A 150 -10.38 -10.18 2.17
CA GLY A 150 -11.78 -10.31 1.80
C GLY A 150 -12.03 -10.06 0.31
N ARG A 151 -13.27 -9.72 -0.04
CA ARG A 151 -13.72 -9.62 -1.44
C ARG A 151 -12.93 -8.59 -2.26
N ALA A 152 -12.62 -7.45 -1.67
CA ALA A 152 -11.99 -6.32 -2.35
C ALA A 152 -10.54 -6.64 -2.77
N GLU A 153 -9.71 -7.10 -1.83
CA GLU A 153 -8.32 -7.48 -2.11
C GLU A 153 -8.24 -8.67 -3.04
N THR A 154 -9.10 -9.67 -2.84
CA THR A 154 -9.19 -10.82 -3.75
C THR A 154 -9.52 -10.38 -5.17
N SER A 155 -10.49 -9.46 -5.33
CA SER A 155 -10.86 -8.91 -6.63
C SER A 155 -9.70 -8.13 -7.27
N LEU A 156 -9.00 -7.29 -6.48
CA LEU A 156 -7.83 -6.55 -6.94
C LEU A 156 -6.73 -7.50 -7.43
N LEU A 157 -6.45 -8.58 -6.71
CA LEU A 157 -5.40 -9.53 -7.07
C LEU A 157 -5.79 -10.39 -8.27
N LEU A 158 -7.06 -10.77 -8.41
CA LEU A 158 -7.57 -11.41 -9.64
C LEU A 158 -7.38 -10.52 -10.86
N GLN A 159 -7.43 -9.20 -10.71
CA GLN A 159 -7.17 -8.26 -11.80
C GLN A 159 -5.66 -8.01 -12.04
N LEU A 160 -4.86 -7.94 -10.98
CA LEU A 160 -3.46 -7.52 -11.06
C LEU A 160 -2.50 -8.67 -11.33
N ARG A 161 -2.70 -9.79 -10.63
CA ARG A 161 -1.84 -10.97 -10.60
C ARG A 161 -2.69 -12.24 -10.42
N PRO A 162 -3.59 -12.57 -11.37
CA PRO A 162 -4.43 -13.76 -11.29
C PRO A 162 -3.61 -15.05 -11.18
N ASP A 163 -2.36 -15.04 -11.68
CA ASP A 163 -1.41 -16.14 -11.58
C ASP A 163 -0.98 -16.46 -10.13
N LEU A 164 -1.20 -15.55 -9.19
CA LEU A 164 -0.87 -15.72 -7.78
C LEU A 164 -2.09 -16.02 -6.89
N VAL A 165 -3.31 -16.07 -7.46
CA VAL A 165 -4.54 -16.27 -6.69
C VAL A 165 -4.99 -17.72 -6.78
N ALA A 166 -5.02 -18.40 -5.64
CA ALA A 166 -5.56 -19.76 -5.52
C ALA A 166 -7.03 -19.70 -5.09
N LEU A 167 -7.93 -19.29 -5.98
CA LEU A 167 -9.33 -18.99 -5.63
C LEU A 167 -10.07 -20.20 -5.03
N ASP A 168 -9.72 -21.42 -5.40
CA ASP A 168 -10.30 -22.66 -4.83
C ASP A 168 -9.95 -22.85 -3.34
N ALA A 169 -8.93 -22.16 -2.82
CA ALA A 169 -8.58 -22.15 -1.42
C ALA A 169 -9.30 -21.04 -0.64
N ALA A 170 -10.01 -20.12 -1.30
CA ALA A 170 -10.64 -18.98 -0.66
C ALA A 170 -11.81 -19.41 0.23
N GLU A 171 -11.78 -18.97 1.49
CA GLU A 171 -12.82 -19.27 2.47
C GLU A 171 -13.14 -18.01 3.31
N PRO A 172 -14.40 -17.81 3.72
CA PRO A 172 -14.76 -16.75 4.65
C PRO A 172 -14.02 -16.90 5.98
N GLY A 173 -13.66 -15.76 6.59
CA GLY A 173 -13.09 -15.72 7.94
C GLY A 173 -14.00 -14.96 8.91
N ALA A 174 -13.42 -14.05 9.69
CA ALA A 174 -14.18 -13.18 10.58
C ALA A 174 -14.83 -12.03 9.80
N VAL A 175 -16.17 -12.00 9.74
CA VAL A 175 -16.95 -11.01 8.95
C VAL A 175 -17.51 -9.87 9.79
N GLU A 176 -17.23 -9.85 11.08
CA GLU A 176 -17.64 -8.78 11.96
C GLU A 176 -16.98 -7.45 11.56
N PRO A 177 -17.64 -6.30 11.73
CA PRO A 177 -17.05 -5.02 11.44
C PRO A 177 -15.72 -4.83 12.15
N ILE A 178 -14.70 -4.35 11.43
CA ILE A 178 -13.33 -4.19 11.95
C ILE A 178 -13.30 -3.42 13.28
N ALA A 179 -14.18 -2.43 13.45
CA ALA A 179 -14.30 -1.66 14.69
C ALA A 179 -14.57 -2.54 15.92
N GLY A 180 -15.33 -3.63 15.76
CA GLY A 180 -15.59 -4.61 16.82
C GLY A 180 -14.45 -5.60 17.02
N LEU A 181 -13.65 -5.88 15.97
CA LEU A 181 -12.52 -6.81 16.01
C LEU A 181 -11.23 -6.15 16.54
N LEU A 182 -11.03 -4.85 16.32
CA LEU A 182 -9.80 -4.11 16.65
C LEU A 182 -9.28 -4.35 18.08
N PRO A 183 -10.10 -4.36 19.15
CA PRO A 183 -9.61 -4.63 20.49
C PRO A 183 -9.00 -6.03 20.62
N ARG A 184 -9.64 -7.04 20.01
CA ARG A 184 -9.17 -8.44 20.02
C ARG A 184 -7.96 -8.64 19.13
N LEU A 185 -7.95 -8.04 17.93
CA LEU A 185 -6.79 -8.08 17.03
C LEU A 185 -5.54 -7.53 17.70
N ARG A 186 -5.66 -6.43 18.46
CA ARG A 186 -4.54 -5.85 19.23
C ARG A 186 -4.10 -6.70 20.41
N ALA A 187 -5.02 -7.39 21.06
CA ALA A 187 -4.73 -8.17 22.27
C ALA A 187 -4.25 -9.60 21.97
N GLU A 188 -4.80 -10.23 20.93
CA GLU A 188 -4.68 -11.66 20.65
C GLU A 188 -4.03 -11.95 19.28
N GLY A 189 -3.90 -10.94 18.41
CA GLY A 189 -3.44 -11.11 17.03
C GLY A 189 -4.51 -11.68 16.09
N VAL A 190 -4.23 -11.64 14.79
CA VAL A 190 -5.17 -12.07 13.74
C VAL A 190 -5.49 -13.55 13.87
N ARG A 191 -4.51 -14.41 14.18
CA ARG A 191 -4.70 -15.87 14.20
C ARG A 191 -5.71 -16.34 15.25
N ALA A 192 -5.80 -15.64 16.37
CA ALA A 192 -6.77 -15.94 17.41
C ALA A 192 -8.19 -15.50 17.02
N VAL A 193 -8.31 -14.40 16.26
CA VAL A 193 -9.59 -13.85 15.81
C VAL A 193 -10.13 -14.60 14.59
N ALA A 194 -9.28 -14.84 13.60
CA ALA A 194 -9.57 -15.57 12.38
C ALA A 194 -8.45 -16.60 12.14
N PRO A 195 -8.67 -17.89 12.49
CA PRO A 195 -7.65 -18.93 12.36
C PRO A 195 -7.11 -19.13 10.94
N ASN A 196 -7.89 -18.77 9.92
CA ASN A 196 -7.49 -18.80 8.51
C ASN A 196 -6.87 -17.50 8.02
N GLY A 197 -6.82 -16.46 8.86
CA GLY A 197 -6.21 -15.17 8.56
C GLY A 197 -7.12 -14.19 7.84
N VAL A 198 -8.31 -14.60 7.41
CA VAL A 198 -9.24 -13.74 6.65
C VAL A 198 -10.11 -12.93 7.62
N LEU A 199 -10.16 -11.60 7.43
CA LEU A 199 -11.08 -10.70 8.14
C LEU A 199 -12.08 -10.13 7.14
N GLY A 200 -12.91 -11.02 6.60
CA GLY A 200 -13.84 -10.73 5.52
C GLY A 200 -14.42 -11.99 4.87
N ASP A 201 -15.05 -11.78 3.72
CA ASP A 201 -15.57 -12.86 2.89
C ASP A 201 -15.07 -12.68 1.44
N PRO A 202 -14.12 -13.49 0.96
CA PRO A 202 -13.60 -13.38 -0.40
C PRO A 202 -14.60 -13.86 -1.48
N THR A 203 -15.74 -14.44 -1.08
CA THR A 203 -16.70 -15.04 -1.99
C THR A 203 -17.26 -14.02 -2.99
N GLY A 204 -17.37 -14.45 -4.24
CA GLY A 204 -17.86 -13.63 -5.34
C GLY A 204 -16.87 -12.59 -5.84
N ALA A 205 -15.64 -12.53 -5.33
CA ALA A 205 -14.59 -11.69 -5.88
C ALA A 205 -14.40 -11.92 -7.39
N SER A 206 -14.06 -10.87 -8.14
CA SER A 206 -13.89 -10.96 -9.58
C SER A 206 -12.85 -9.95 -10.11
N ALA A 207 -12.18 -10.29 -11.21
CA ALA A 207 -11.26 -9.38 -11.89
C ALA A 207 -11.96 -8.10 -12.38
N ALA A 208 -13.23 -8.19 -12.81
CA ALA A 208 -14.00 -7.03 -13.25
C ALA A 208 -14.24 -6.03 -12.11
N GLU A 209 -14.56 -6.54 -10.91
CA GLU A 209 -14.64 -5.72 -9.71
C GLU A 209 -13.29 -5.14 -9.32
N GLY A 210 -12.21 -5.94 -9.36
CA GLY A 210 -10.86 -5.46 -9.10
C GLY A 210 -10.46 -4.30 -10.02
N ALA A 211 -10.81 -4.39 -11.29
CA ALA A 211 -10.58 -3.31 -12.25
C ALA A 211 -11.36 -2.04 -11.91
N ALA A 212 -12.60 -2.17 -11.41
CA ALA A 212 -13.41 -1.03 -10.97
C ALA A 212 -12.86 -0.38 -9.69
N LEU A 213 -12.51 -1.20 -8.70
CA LEU A 213 -11.89 -0.77 -7.44
C LEU A 213 -10.58 -0.03 -7.71
N LEU A 214 -9.70 -0.62 -8.51
CA LEU A 214 -8.41 -0.01 -8.85
C LEU A 214 -8.57 1.35 -9.54
N ARG A 215 -9.54 1.48 -10.47
CA ARG A 215 -9.83 2.78 -11.11
C ARG A 215 -10.29 3.81 -10.08
N ALA A 216 -11.17 3.44 -9.16
CA ALA A 216 -11.66 4.34 -8.11
C ALA A 216 -10.53 4.75 -7.15
N MET A 217 -9.67 3.82 -6.75
CA MET A 217 -8.51 4.07 -5.90
C MET A 217 -7.54 5.06 -6.54
N VAL A 218 -7.20 4.83 -7.81
CA VAL A 218 -6.32 5.73 -8.57
C VAL A 218 -6.95 7.11 -8.72
N ALA A 219 -8.24 7.21 -9.07
CA ALA A 219 -8.91 8.50 -9.20
C ALA A 219 -8.86 9.31 -7.90
N SER A 220 -9.15 8.66 -6.77
CA SER A 220 -9.11 9.29 -5.45
C SER A 220 -7.68 9.65 -5.01
N ALA A 221 -6.70 8.80 -5.33
CA ALA A 221 -5.28 9.09 -5.09
C ALA A 221 -4.78 10.28 -5.92
N THR A 222 -5.14 10.35 -7.20
CA THR A 222 -4.78 11.46 -8.09
C THR A 222 -5.38 12.77 -7.65
N GLU A 223 -6.65 12.80 -7.24
CA GLU A 223 -7.30 13.99 -6.69
C GLU A 223 -6.54 14.54 -5.47
N ARG A 224 -6.22 13.67 -4.50
CA ARG A 224 -5.46 14.05 -3.31
C ARG A 224 -4.04 14.50 -3.65
N ALA A 225 -3.36 13.78 -4.55
CA ALA A 225 -2.01 14.12 -4.97
C ALA A 225 -1.93 15.48 -5.66
N ARG A 226 -2.92 15.84 -6.48
CA ARG A 226 -3.02 17.17 -7.11
C ARG A 226 -3.05 18.30 -6.10
N GLY A 227 -3.80 18.14 -5.00
CA GLY A 227 -3.82 19.12 -3.90
C GLY A 227 -2.50 19.21 -3.12
N PHE A 228 -1.63 18.22 -3.22
CA PHE A 228 -0.32 18.22 -2.57
C PHE A 228 0.80 18.81 -3.46
N VAL A 229 0.68 18.65 -4.79
CA VAL A 229 1.69 19.16 -5.75
C VAL A 229 1.39 20.57 -6.26
N GLY A 230 0.12 20.96 -6.33
CA GLY A 230 -0.34 22.31 -6.71
C GLY A 230 -0.17 23.32 -5.60
#